data_AF-A0A1H4PS78-F1
#
_entry.id   AF-A0A1H4PS78-F1
#
_cell.length_a   1.000
_cell.length_b   1.000
_cell.length_c   1.000
_cell.angle_alpha   90.00
_cell.angle_beta   90.00
_cell.angle_gamma   90.00
#
_symmetry.space_group_name_H-M   'P 1'
#
loop_
_entity.id
_entity.type
_entity.pdbx_description
1 polymer ?
#
loop_
_entity_poly.entity_id
_entity_poly.type
_entity_poly.pdbx_seq_one_letter_code
_entity_poly.pdbx_strand_id
1 'polypeptide(L)'
;MQTALMATQLPASIPSPSWSGFELGPLSIRAYALCILLGIVVGLWLTAVRWKRRGTPEGSLWDIAIWAIPFGIIGGRLYHVFSSPAQYFGPNFDGTGDLSLIPQIWRGGLGIWGAVVLGAVGAWIGCRRSGVKLSAFMDAAAPGLLLAQAIGRWGNWFNQELFGAPTDLPWGLQIDPQNPNFPADAAPGTLFHPTFLYESLWNLVGVVILLLLDRRFHFRRARLFALYAAYYCLGRVWIELLRIDDAEHITLFGVTTRLNVWTSIFVLIAALLYFVIAGFGRSKRGDTPYLKGREPEPEAPADSHEPEVTIQDAEGSVSDGGPRGSVAATPSDAATDDDPAAAQPEADATPQSAGPEASSSSTDQESRN
;
A
#
# COMPACT_ATOMS: atom_id res chain seq x y z
N MET A 1 -44.87 -23.65 -16.07
CA MET A 1 -43.66 -23.68 -15.21
C MET A 1 -42.47 -24.06 -16.07
N GLN A 2 -41.73 -23.06 -16.56
CA GLN A 2 -40.40 -23.26 -17.15
C GLN A 2 -39.48 -22.29 -16.42
N THR A 3 -38.81 -22.81 -15.40
CA THR A 3 -37.79 -22.10 -14.66
C THR A 3 -36.56 -22.02 -15.55
N ALA A 4 -36.40 -20.92 -16.27
CA ALA A 4 -35.17 -20.63 -17.00
C ALA A 4 -34.06 -20.43 -15.97
N LEU A 5 -33.19 -21.44 -15.82
CA LEU A 5 -31.86 -21.28 -15.25
C LEU A 5 -31.12 -20.30 -16.15
N MET A 6 -31.11 -19.02 -15.75
CA MET A 6 -30.13 -18.05 -16.21
C MET A 6 -28.77 -18.56 -15.74
N ALA A 7 -28.10 -19.35 -16.58
CA ALA A 7 -26.68 -19.59 -16.44
C ALA A 7 -26.01 -18.22 -16.54
N THR A 8 -25.53 -17.71 -15.41
CA THR A 8 -24.67 -16.53 -15.36
C THR A 8 -23.46 -16.87 -16.22
N GLN A 9 -23.45 -16.36 -17.46
CA GLN A 9 -22.29 -16.39 -18.34
C GLN A 9 -21.20 -15.59 -17.61
N LEU A 10 -20.30 -16.29 -16.91
CA LEU A 10 -19.11 -15.65 -16.37
C LEU A 10 -18.38 -14.99 -17.55
N PRO A 11 -18.06 -13.69 -17.47
CA PRO A 11 -17.39 -13.03 -18.58
C PRO A 11 -16.09 -13.79 -18.89
N ALA A 12 -15.93 -14.19 -20.14
CA ALA A 12 -14.81 -15.02 -20.63
C ALA A 12 -13.45 -14.27 -20.67
N SER A 13 -13.38 -13.10 -20.04
CA SER A 13 -12.24 -12.20 -20.04
C SER A 13 -12.43 -11.10 -19.00
N ILE A 14 -11.33 -10.51 -18.52
CA ILE A 14 -11.32 -9.36 -17.63
C ILE A 14 -11.40 -8.08 -18.48
N PRO A 15 -12.44 -7.24 -18.32
CA PRO A 15 -12.52 -5.98 -19.06
C PRO A 15 -11.48 -4.99 -18.55
N SER A 16 -11.02 -4.09 -19.43
CA SER A 16 -10.30 -2.90 -19.00
C SER A 16 -11.26 -1.75 -18.73
N PRO A 17 -10.96 -0.90 -17.74
CA PRO A 17 -11.80 0.25 -17.43
C PRO A 17 -11.65 1.32 -18.52
N SER A 18 -12.78 1.95 -18.89
CA SER A 18 -12.81 3.11 -19.79
C SER A 18 -12.39 4.42 -19.11
N TRP A 19 -12.06 4.36 -17.82
CA TRP A 19 -11.77 5.49 -16.97
C TRP A 19 -10.43 5.29 -16.26
N SER A 20 -9.57 6.31 -16.31
CA SER A 20 -8.22 6.28 -15.72
C SER A 20 -7.93 7.42 -14.74
N GLY A 21 -8.89 8.32 -14.47
CA GLY A 21 -8.68 9.47 -13.57
C GLY A 21 -9.68 10.61 -13.72
N PHE A 22 -9.52 11.62 -12.86
CA PHE A 22 -10.30 12.86 -12.86
C PHE A 22 -9.46 14.02 -13.41
N GLU A 23 -10.08 14.90 -14.18
CA GLU A 23 -9.48 16.16 -14.61
C GLU A 23 -10.15 17.31 -13.84
N LEU A 24 -9.37 17.97 -12.98
CA LEU A 24 -9.79 19.12 -12.17
C LEU A 24 -9.03 20.37 -12.63
N GLY A 25 -9.47 20.92 -13.77
CA GLY A 25 -8.77 22.04 -14.41
C GLY A 25 -7.34 21.65 -14.82
N PRO A 26 -6.28 22.30 -14.31
CA PRO A 26 -4.89 21.93 -14.62
C PRO A 26 -4.40 20.68 -13.86
N LEU A 27 -5.19 20.15 -12.92
CA LEU A 27 -4.82 19.02 -12.07
C LEU A 27 -5.46 17.72 -12.57
N SER A 28 -4.64 16.79 -13.06
CA SER A 28 -5.07 15.44 -13.42
C SER A 28 -4.82 14.48 -12.25
N ILE A 29 -5.88 13.93 -11.66
CA ILE A 29 -5.81 12.90 -10.61
C ILE A 29 -5.97 11.53 -11.27
N ARG A 30 -4.87 10.78 -11.39
CA ARG A 30 -4.88 9.46 -12.00
C ARG A 30 -5.29 8.37 -11.00
N ALA A 31 -6.09 7.41 -11.46
CA ALA A 31 -6.47 6.24 -10.68
C ALA A 31 -5.25 5.45 -10.18
N TYR A 32 -4.20 5.34 -11.01
CA TYR A 32 -2.95 4.67 -10.61
C TYR A 32 -2.33 5.31 -9.35
N ALA A 33 -2.34 6.65 -9.25
CA ALA A 33 -1.79 7.37 -8.12
C ALA A 33 -2.62 7.12 -6.85
N LEU A 34 -3.94 7.03 -6.98
CA LEU A 34 -4.84 6.66 -5.90
C LEU A 34 -4.59 5.23 -5.41
N CYS A 35 -4.37 4.27 -6.33
CA CYS A 35 -3.99 2.90 -5.97
C CYS A 35 -2.66 2.85 -5.20
N ILE A 36 -1.65 3.60 -5.65
CA ILE A 36 -0.36 3.68 -4.95
C ILE A 36 -0.54 4.30 -3.55
N LEU A 37 -1.28 5.41 -3.44
CA LEU A 37 -1.56 6.06 -2.16
C LEU A 37 -2.28 5.13 -1.19
N LEU A 38 -3.32 4.43 -1.67
CA LEU A 38 -4.02 3.42 -0.89
C LEU A 38 -3.08 2.29 -0.46
N GLY A 39 -2.22 1.83 -1.36
CA GLY A 39 -1.18 0.84 -1.07
C GLY A 39 -0.24 1.30 0.04
N ILE A 40 0.23 2.55 0.00
CA ILE A 40 1.08 3.14 1.04
C ILE A 40 0.34 3.17 2.38
N VAL A 41 -0.90 3.65 2.41
CA VAL A 41 -1.71 3.73 3.65
C VAL A 41 -1.91 2.34 4.26
N VAL A 42 -2.33 1.36 3.45
CA VAL A 42 -2.58 -0.01 3.93
C VAL A 42 -1.27 -0.70 4.32
N GLY A 43 -0.18 -0.49 3.58
CA GLY A 43 1.13 -1.02 3.90
C GLY A 43 1.68 -0.46 5.21
N LEU A 44 1.55 0.85 5.44
CA LEU A 44 1.91 1.50 6.72
C LEU A 44 1.01 1.02 7.85
N TRP A 45 -0.29 0.86 7.63
CA TRP A 45 -1.20 0.30 8.63
C TRP A 45 -0.78 -1.10 9.09
N LEU A 46 -0.53 -2.02 8.14
CA LEU A 46 -0.08 -3.38 8.49
C LEU A 46 1.29 -3.35 9.19
N THR A 47 2.18 -2.46 8.75
CA THR A 47 3.46 -2.22 9.41
C THR A 47 3.25 -1.73 10.84
N ALA A 48 2.34 -0.78 11.08
CA ALA A 48 2.02 -0.22 12.39
C ALA A 48 1.51 -1.27 13.37
N VAL A 49 0.58 -2.12 12.92
CA VAL A 49 0.07 -3.24 13.71
C VAL A 49 1.21 -4.16 14.15
N ARG A 50 2.14 -4.47 13.23
CA ARG A 50 3.29 -5.35 13.50
C ARG A 50 4.36 -4.66 14.33
N TRP A 51 4.57 -3.37 14.12
CA TRP A 51 5.52 -2.52 14.83
C TRP A 51 5.15 -2.43 16.30
N LYS A 52 3.88 -2.10 16.60
CA LYS A 52 3.34 -2.06 17.98
C LYS A 52 3.53 -3.39 18.71
N ARG A 53 3.26 -4.53 18.04
CA ARG A 53 3.45 -5.88 18.62
C ARG A 53 4.90 -6.20 18.97
N ARG A 54 5.88 -5.46 18.44
CA ARG A 54 7.31 -5.62 18.75
C ARG A 54 7.76 -4.78 19.95
N GLY A 55 6.87 -4.02 20.59
CA GLY A 55 7.19 -3.22 21.78
C GLY A 55 8.10 -2.04 21.47
N THR A 56 7.91 -1.40 20.31
CA THR A 56 8.68 -0.24 19.86
C THR A 56 8.06 1.06 20.37
N PRO A 57 8.83 2.18 20.44
CA PRO A 57 8.31 3.46 20.88
C PRO A 57 7.06 3.88 20.09
N GLU A 58 6.08 4.45 20.78
CA GLU A 58 4.94 5.08 20.13
C GLU A 58 5.41 6.20 19.20
N GLY A 59 4.71 6.41 18.09
CA GLY A 59 5.10 7.43 17.10
C GLY A 59 6.31 7.08 16.22
N SER A 60 7.22 6.20 16.66
CA SER A 60 8.47 5.92 15.94
C SER A 60 8.28 5.41 14.50
N LEU A 61 7.16 4.77 14.16
CA LEU A 61 6.86 4.42 12.76
C LEU A 61 6.67 5.68 11.90
N TRP A 62 5.96 6.67 12.42
CA TRP A 62 5.70 7.92 11.71
C TRP A 62 6.96 8.77 11.60
N ASP A 63 7.80 8.75 12.64
CA ASP A 63 9.15 9.31 12.58
C ASP A 63 10.01 8.61 11.51
N ILE A 64 9.82 7.32 11.26
CA ILE A 64 10.53 6.64 10.16
C ILE A 64 9.93 7.06 8.81
N ALA A 65 8.60 7.09 8.70
CA ALA A 65 7.89 7.42 7.47
C ALA A 65 8.18 8.83 6.96
N ILE A 66 8.28 9.83 7.85
CA ILE A 66 8.58 11.23 7.50
C ILE A 66 9.96 11.39 6.85
N TRP A 67 10.89 10.48 7.10
CA TRP A 67 12.19 10.44 6.41
C TRP A 67 12.14 9.52 5.18
N ALA A 68 11.58 8.33 5.31
CA ALA A 68 11.60 7.31 4.26
C ALA A 68 10.84 7.74 2.99
N ILE A 69 9.64 8.34 3.13
CA ILE A 69 8.78 8.69 1.99
C ILE A 69 9.39 9.84 1.18
N PRO A 70 9.77 11.00 1.77
CA PRO A 70 10.36 12.08 0.99
C PRO A 70 11.69 11.69 0.33
N PHE A 71 12.55 10.95 1.04
CA PHE A 71 13.79 10.45 0.44
C PHE A 71 13.51 9.47 -0.71
N GLY A 72 12.49 8.63 -0.60
CA GLY A 72 12.05 7.77 -1.70
C GLY A 72 11.60 8.57 -2.93
N ILE A 73 10.81 9.62 -2.74
CA ILE A 73 10.36 10.49 -3.84
C ILE A 73 11.56 11.20 -4.49
N ILE A 74 12.43 11.81 -3.67
CA ILE A 74 13.65 12.48 -4.14
C ILE A 74 14.54 11.51 -4.90
N GLY A 75 14.79 10.33 -4.34
CA GLY A 75 15.62 9.32 -4.97
C GLY A 75 15.04 8.82 -6.28
N GLY A 76 13.73 8.58 -6.31
CA GLY A 76 13.06 8.17 -7.54
C GLY A 76 13.21 9.23 -8.63
N ARG A 77 13.11 10.51 -8.27
CA ARG A 77 13.32 11.59 -9.23
C ARG A 77 14.76 11.66 -9.71
N LEU A 78 15.73 11.61 -8.80
CA LEU A 78 17.15 11.65 -9.15
C LEU A 78 17.55 10.49 -10.07
N TYR A 79 17.06 9.29 -9.79
CA TYR A 79 17.33 8.14 -10.66
C TYR A 79 16.72 8.33 -12.04
N HIS A 80 15.49 8.85 -12.14
CA HIS A 80 14.87 9.13 -13.44
C HIS A 80 15.66 10.15 -14.27
N VAL A 81 16.13 11.22 -13.62
CA VAL A 81 17.00 12.23 -14.25
C VAL A 81 18.31 11.60 -14.74
N PHE A 82 18.89 10.72 -13.93
CA PHE A 82 20.11 10.01 -14.29
C PHE A 82 19.92 9.00 -15.42
N SER A 83 18.80 8.26 -15.44
CA SER A 83 18.52 7.25 -16.46
C SER A 83 18.06 7.84 -17.79
N SER A 84 17.56 9.07 -17.78
CA SER A 84 17.02 9.75 -18.97
C SER A 84 17.57 11.17 -19.11
N PRO A 85 18.91 11.36 -19.17
CA PRO A 85 19.54 12.67 -19.09
C PRO A 85 19.16 13.59 -20.26
N ALA A 86 18.95 13.03 -21.46
CA ALA A 86 18.57 13.80 -22.64
C ALA A 86 17.27 14.61 -22.45
N GLN A 87 16.33 14.13 -21.62
CA GLN A 87 15.08 14.84 -21.33
C GLN A 87 15.27 16.13 -20.52
N TYR A 88 16.41 16.26 -19.83
CA TYR A 88 16.69 17.38 -18.92
C TYR A 88 17.84 18.26 -19.41
N PHE A 89 18.84 17.66 -20.06
CA PHE A 89 20.06 18.33 -20.48
C PHE A 89 20.15 18.56 -22.00
N GLY A 90 19.15 18.06 -22.76
CA GLY A 90 19.14 18.09 -24.22
C GLY A 90 19.91 16.90 -24.83
N PRO A 91 19.66 16.58 -26.11
CA PRO A 91 20.40 15.53 -26.81
C PRO A 91 21.91 15.77 -26.73
N ASN A 92 22.68 14.75 -26.33
CA ASN A 92 24.14 14.84 -26.21
C ASN A 92 24.67 16.01 -25.34
N PHE A 93 23.88 16.51 -24.38
CA PHE A 93 24.24 17.66 -23.55
C PHE A 93 24.55 18.92 -24.36
N ASP A 94 23.85 19.11 -25.48
CA ASP A 94 23.99 20.27 -26.39
C ASP A 94 23.56 21.61 -25.78
N GLY A 95 23.05 21.61 -24.54
CA GLY A 95 22.61 22.81 -23.82
C GLY A 95 21.19 23.25 -24.16
N THR A 96 20.44 22.47 -24.95
CA THR A 96 19.03 22.75 -25.26
C THR A 96 18.05 22.26 -24.19
N GLY A 97 18.55 21.57 -23.16
CA GLY A 97 17.76 21.00 -22.08
C GLY A 97 17.10 22.03 -21.16
N ASP A 98 16.01 21.62 -20.53
CA ASP A 98 15.30 22.39 -19.51
C ASP A 98 15.47 21.77 -18.12
N LEU A 99 16.39 22.35 -17.34
CA LEU A 99 16.66 21.92 -15.95
C LEU A 99 15.49 22.19 -15.01
N SER A 100 14.57 23.11 -15.37
CA SER A 100 13.39 23.39 -14.55
C SER A 100 12.46 22.19 -14.46
N LEU A 101 12.59 21.21 -15.36
CA LEU A 101 11.85 19.95 -15.33
C LEU A 101 12.27 19.05 -14.16
N ILE A 102 13.51 19.14 -13.68
CA ILE A 102 14.05 18.24 -12.64
C ILE A 102 13.17 18.20 -11.36
N PRO A 103 12.75 19.32 -10.74
CA PRO A 103 11.90 19.26 -9.55
C PRO A 103 10.42 18.90 -9.83
N GLN A 104 9.99 18.87 -11.10
CA GLN A 104 8.57 18.72 -11.46
C GLN A 104 8.09 17.26 -11.41
N ILE A 105 7.98 16.72 -10.21
CA ILE A 105 7.55 15.32 -9.97
C ILE A 105 6.10 15.06 -10.41
N TRP A 106 5.26 16.10 -10.50
CA TRP A 106 3.88 15.98 -10.99
C TRP A 106 3.79 15.69 -12.49
N ARG A 107 4.88 15.88 -13.25
CA ARG A 107 4.96 15.45 -14.66
C ARG A 107 5.28 13.96 -14.82
N GLY A 108 5.29 13.20 -13.72
CA GLY A 108 5.74 11.82 -13.70
C GLY A 108 7.27 11.72 -13.70
N GLY A 109 7.79 10.54 -14.01
CA GLY A 109 9.23 10.27 -14.06
C GLY A 109 9.85 10.05 -12.68
N LEU A 110 9.47 8.93 -12.05
CA LEU A 110 10.07 8.43 -10.81
C LEU A 110 10.60 7.01 -11.04
N GLY A 111 11.90 6.82 -10.87
CA GLY A 111 12.54 5.51 -10.98
C GLY A 111 12.50 4.72 -9.69
N ILE A 112 12.03 3.47 -9.76
CA ILE A 112 11.87 2.63 -8.57
C ILE A 112 13.21 2.36 -7.85
N TRP A 113 14.31 2.18 -8.58
CA TRP A 113 15.62 1.91 -8.00
C TRP A 113 16.12 3.04 -7.12
N GLY A 114 16.00 4.28 -7.60
CA GLY A 114 16.30 5.47 -6.80
C GLY A 114 15.42 5.60 -5.57
N ALA A 115 14.13 5.31 -5.72
CA ALA A 115 13.18 5.37 -4.61
C ALA A 115 13.48 4.33 -3.53
N VAL A 116 13.86 3.11 -3.91
CA VAL A 116 14.25 2.05 -2.96
C VAL A 116 15.54 2.42 -2.23
N VAL A 117 16.57 2.88 -2.95
CA VAL A 117 17.88 3.20 -2.35
C VAL A 117 17.77 4.36 -1.37
N LEU A 118 17.28 5.53 -1.83
CA LEU A 118 17.17 6.66 -0.92
C LEU A 118 16.06 6.47 0.10
N GLY A 119 14.96 5.79 -0.22
CA GLY A 119 13.93 5.44 0.76
C GLY A 119 14.48 4.60 1.91
N ALA A 120 15.38 3.64 1.63
CA ALA A 120 16.10 2.88 2.66
C ALA A 120 17.05 3.75 3.48
N VAL A 121 17.72 4.73 2.85
CA VAL A 121 18.53 5.74 3.57
C VAL A 121 17.65 6.59 4.50
N GLY A 122 16.50 7.07 4.02
CA GLY A 122 15.53 7.80 4.82
C GLY A 122 15.02 6.96 6.00
N ALA A 123 14.67 5.70 5.75
CA ALA A 123 14.27 4.77 6.82
C ALA A 123 15.39 4.55 7.85
N TRP A 124 16.64 4.46 7.41
CA TRP A 124 17.80 4.35 8.29
C TRP A 124 17.98 5.59 9.17
N ILE A 125 17.86 6.80 8.60
CA ILE A 125 17.90 8.07 9.34
C ILE A 125 16.77 8.09 10.39
N GLY A 126 15.53 7.80 9.97
CA GLY A 126 14.37 7.77 10.86
C GLY A 126 14.57 6.78 12.01
N CYS A 127 15.01 5.55 11.71
CA CYS A 127 15.29 4.54 12.73
C CYS A 127 16.35 5.00 13.74
N ARG A 128 17.44 5.62 13.26
CA ARG A 128 18.50 6.16 14.12
C ARG A 128 17.99 7.29 15.03
N ARG A 129 17.13 8.17 14.51
CA ARG A 129 16.54 9.28 15.29
C ARG A 129 15.57 8.77 16.36
N SER A 130 14.76 7.77 16.03
CA SER A 130 13.82 7.15 16.99
C SER A 130 14.46 6.09 17.90
N GLY A 131 15.78 5.89 17.82
CA GLY A 131 16.48 4.95 18.72
C GLY A 131 16.22 3.47 18.44
N VAL A 132 15.76 3.11 17.24
CA VAL A 132 15.37 1.74 16.85
C VAL A 132 16.27 1.16 15.76
N LYS A 133 16.32 -0.17 15.69
CA LYS A 133 17.10 -0.90 14.67
C LYS A 133 16.37 -0.92 13.34
N LEU A 134 17.07 -0.54 12.26
CA LEU A 134 16.56 -0.68 10.89
C LEU A 134 16.15 -2.12 10.57
N SER A 135 16.87 -3.11 11.07
CA SER A 135 16.55 -4.53 10.85
C SER A 135 15.20 -4.93 11.45
N ALA A 136 14.84 -4.38 12.61
CA ALA A 136 13.52 -4.60 13.20
C ALA A 136 12.43 -3.94 12.35
N PHE A 137 12.68 -2.73 11.85
CA PHE A 137 11.75 -2.02 10.96
C PHE A 137 11.53 -2.80 9.66
N MET A 138 12.60 -3.28 9.03
CA MET A 138 12.51 -4.08 7.80
C MET A 138 11.68 -5.37 8.01
N ASP A 139 11.87 -6.08 9.12
CA ASP A 139 11.05 -7.26 9.45
C ASP A 139 9.58 -6.91 9.73
N ALA A 140 9.30 -5.74 10.31
CA ALA A 140 7.93 -5.28 10.51
C ALA A 140 7.26 -4.88 9.18
N ALA A 141 7.99 -4.15 8.35
CA ALA A 141 7.51 -3.57 7.09
C ALA A 141 7.37 -4.59 5.95
N ALA A 142 8.13 -5.70 5.97
CA ALA A 142 8.16 -6.68 4.87
C ALA A 142 6.77 -7.16 4.38
N PRO A 143 5.83 -7.59 5.23
CA PRO A 143 4.48 -7.91 4.77
C PRO A 143 3.69 -6.69 4.29
N GLY A 144 3.90 -5.52 4.92
CA GLY A 144 3.28 -4.26 4.49
C GLY A 144 3.70 -3.84 3.09
N LEU A 145 4.95 -4.08 2.71
CA LEU A 145 5.47 -3.80 1.36
C LEU A 145 4.79 -4.64 0.29
N LEU A 146 4.65 -5.96 0.51
CA LEU A 146 3.91 -6.82 -0.43
C LEU A 146 2.45 -6.40 -0.54
N LEU A 147 1.82 -6.04 0.57
CA LEU A 147 0.43 -5.60 0.55
C LEU A 147 0.26 -4.29 -0.22
N ALA A 148 1.17 -3.34 -0.03
CA ALA A 148 1.22 -2.10 -0.81
C ALA A 148 1.41 -2.38 -2.30
N GLN A 149 2.31 -3.29 -2.66
CA GLN A 149 2.53 -3.72 -4.04
C GLN A 149 1.28 -4.40 -4.63
N ALA A 150 0.61 -5.26 -3.88
CA ALA A 150 -0.59 -5.95 -4.33
C ALA A 150 -1.70 -4.97 -4.74
N ILE A 151 -1.89 -3.91 -3.95
CA ILE A 151 -2.85 -2.84 -4.22
C ILE A 151 -2.36 -1.95 -5.37
N GLY A 152 -1.08 -1.57 -5.36
CA GLY A 152 -0.50 -0.70 -6.39
C GLY A 152 -0.62 -1.27 -7.81
N ARG A 153 -0.61 -2.60 -7.97
CA ARG A 153 -0.77 -3.26 -9.29
C ARG A 153 -2.10 -2.98 -9.96
N TRP A 154 -3.15 -2.69 -9.19
CA TRP A 154 -4.45 -2.30 -9.76
C TRP A 154 -4.36 -0.95 -10.51
N GLY A 155 -3.36 -0.11 -10.21
CA GLY A 155 -3.08 1.07 -11.01
C GLY A 155 -2.69 0.75 -12.45
N ASN A 156 -1.98 -0.36 -12.69
CA ASN A 156 -1.62 -0.80 -14.04
C ASN A 156 -2.85 -1.27 -14.84
N TRP A 157 -3.86 -1.84 -14.15
CA TRP A 157 -5.13 -2.19 -14.78
C TRP A 157 -5.91 -0.94 -15.22
N PHE A 158 -5.97 0.10 -14.38
CA PHE A 158 -6.59 1.38 -14.76
C PHE A 158 -5.86 2.10 -15.90
N ASN A 159 -4.54 2.01 -15.95
CA ASN A 159 -3.73 2.58 -17.03
C ASN A 159 -3.66 1.69 -18.28
N GLN A 160 -4.15 0.45 -18.19
CA GLN A 160 -4.03 -0.59 -19.22
C GLN A 160 -2.57 -0.75 -19.71
N GLU A 161 -1.65 -0.96 -18.77
CA GLU A 161 -0.21 -1.07 -19.03
C GLU A 161 0.41 -2.32 -18.38
N LEU A 162 1.62 -2.66 -18.81
CA LEU A 162 2.45 -3.75 -18.27
C LEU A 162 1.81 -5.16 -18.32
N PHE A 163 0.85 -5.39 -19.22
CA PHE A 163 0.24 -6.69 -19.47
C PHE A 163 1.20 -7.67 -20.16
N GLY A 164 0.83 -8.95 -20.16
CA GLY A 164 1.65 -10.02 -20.72
C GLY A 164 1.34 -10.33 -22.17
N ALA A 165 1.91 -11.43 -22.67
CA ALA A 165 1.69 -11.90 -24.03
C ALA A 165 0.23 -12.22 -24.35
N PRO A 166 -0.14 -12.31 -25.65
CA PRO A 166 -1.47 -12.78 -26.07
C PRO A 166 -1.82 -14.13 -25.45
N THR A 167 -3.10 -14.33 -25.12
CA THR A 167 -3.58 -15.54 -24.44
C THR A 167 -5.02 -15.88 -24.82
N ASP A 168 -5.33 -17.18 -24.87
CA ASP A 168 -6.69 -17.68 -25.10
C ASP A 168 -7.37 -18.15 -23.79
N LEU A 169 -6.76 -17.85 -22.65
CA LEU A 169 -7.28 -18.25 -21.34
C LEU A 169 -8.58 -17.51 -21.00
N PRO A 170 -9.52 -18.15 -20.27
CA PRO A 170 -10.84 -17.58 -19.98
C PRO A 170 -10.82 -16.41 -18.97
N TRP A 171 -9.64 -16.02 -18.51
CA TRP A 171 -9.40 -14.82 -17.68
C TRP A 171 -8.45 -13.84 -18.37
N GLY A 172 -8.31 -13.92 -19.70
CA GLY A 172 -7.53 -12.98 -20.49
C GLY A 172 -8.00 -11.54 -20.30
N LEU A 173 -7.06 -10.60 -20.29
CA LEU A 173 -7.29 -9.17 -20.12
C LEU A 173 -7.60 -8.53 -21.49
N GLN A 174 -8.73 -7.85 -21.57
CA GLN A 174 -9.02 -6.96 -22.69
C GLN A 174 -8.19 -5.69 -22.54
N ILE A 175 -7.61 -5.19 -23.62
CA ILE A 175 -6.98 -3.87 -23.70
C ILE A 175 -7.69 -3.10 -24.79
N ASP A 176 -7.98 -1.83 -24.54
CA ASP A 176 -8.59 -0.94 -25.51
C ASP A 176 -7.65 -0.80 -26.73
N PRO A 177 -8.09 -1.13 -27.96
CA PRO A 177 -7.29 -0.97 -29.17
C PRO A 177 -6.86 0.47 -29.46
N GLN A 178 -7.53 1.47 -28.87
CA GLN A 178 -7.15 2.88 -28.95
C GLN A 178 -6.13 3.29 -27.87
N ASN A 179 -5.80 2.43 -26.92
CA ASN A 179 -4.82 2.73 -25.88
C ASN A 179 -3.40 2.81 -26.49
N PRO A 180 -2.58 3.82 -26.13
CA PRO A 180 -1.20 3.93 -26.62
C PRO A 180 -0.31 2.72 -26.33
N ASN A 181 -0.64 1.93 -25.31
CA ASN A 181 0.10 0.72 -24.95
C ASN A 181 -0.34 -0.52 -25.75
N PHE A 182 -1.41 -0.44 -26.55
CA PHE A 182 -1.89 -1.58 -27.35
C PHE A 182 -0.85 -1.95 -28.42
N PRO A 183 -0.41 -3.22 -28.53
CA PRO A 183 0.62 -3.60 -29.50
C PRO A 183 0.15 -3.36 -30.94
N ALA A 184 0.98 -2.68 -31.73
CA ALA A 184 0.65 -2.31 -33.12
C ALA A 184 0.37 -3.54 -34.02
N ASP A 185 1.01 -4.68 -33.72
CA ASP A 185 0.87 -5.92 -34.47
C ASP A 185 -0.30 -6.82 -33.98
N ALA A 186 -1.02 -6.41 -32.92
CA ALA A 186 -2.12 -7.19 -32.37
C ALA A 186 -3.46 -6.84 -33.05
N ALA A 187 -4.33 -7.84 -33.25
CA ALA A 187 -5.67 -7.60 -33.78
C ALA A 187 -6.61 -7.08 -32.68
N PRO A 188 -7.57 -6.18 -32.98
CA PRO A 188 -8.62 -5.81 -32.04
C PRO A 188 -9.35 -7.05 -31.49
N GLY A 189 -9.58 -7.09 -30.18
CA GLY A 189 -10.16 -8.25 -29.49
C GLY A 189 -9.14 -9.29 -29.01
N THR A 190 -7.84 -9.12 -29.30
CA THR A 190 -6.78 -9.93 -28.69
C THR A 190 -6.82 -9.77 -27.16
N LEU A 191 -6.78 -10.90 -26.45
CA LEU A 191 -6.68 -10.94 -25.00
C LEU A 191 -5.23 -11.12 -24.57
N PHE A 192 -4.86 -10.54 -23.43
CA PHE A 192 -3.50 -10.57 -22.90
C PHE A 192 -3.45 -11.20 -21.51
N HIS A 193 -2.29 -11.73 -21.10
CA HIS A 193 -2.13 -12.20 -19.73
C HIS A 193 -2.29 -11.02 -18.72
N PRO A 194 -3.22 -11.07 -17.74
CA PRO A 194 -3.39 -10.06 -16.70
C PRO A 194 -2.27 -10.11 -15.65
N THR A 195 -1.06 -9.69 -16.02
CA THR A 195 0.11 -9.63 -15.13
C THR A 195 -0.16 -8.83 -13.86
N PHE A 196 -0.95 -7.75 -13.92
CA PHE A 196 -1.35 -6.99 -12.73
C PHE A 196 -2.04 -7.89 -11.68
N LEU A 197 -2.93 -8.78 -12.14
CA LEU A 197 -3.68 -9.69 -11.28
C LEU A 197 -2.77 -10.80 -10.76
N TYR A 198 -1.92 -11.36 -11.64
CA TYR A 198 -0.93 -12.37 -11.25
C TYR A 198 0.01 -11.82 -10.17
N GLU A 199 0.53 -10.60 -10.34
CA GLU A 199 1.37 -9.93 -9.36
C GLU A 199 0.60 -9.61 -8.07
N SER A 200 -0.65 -9.13 -8.18
CA SER A 200 -1.47 -8.81 -7.01
C SER A 200 -1.73 -10.05 -6.16
N LEU A 201 -2.16 -11.15 -6.78
CA LEU A 201 -2.40 -12.43 -6.10
C LEU A 201 -1.11 -13.02 -5.53
N TRP A 202 -0.01 -13.00 -6.29
CA TRP A 202 1.30 -13.44 -5.79
C TRP A 202 1.70 -12.67 -4.56
N ASN A 203 1.56 -11.34 -4.57
CA ASN A 203 1.89 -10.51 -3.42
C ASN A 203 0.98 -10.80 -2.21
N LEU A 204 -0.33 -10.99 -2.40
CA LEU A 204 -1.26 -11.37 -1.32
C LEU A 204 -0.91 -12.72 -0.69
N VAL A 205 -0.60 -13.73 -1.51
CA VAL A 205 -0.11 -15.02 -1.03
C VAL A 205 1.18 -14.84 -0.21
N GLY A 206 2.09 -13.99 -0.70
CA GLY A 206 3.32 -13.65 0.01
C GLY A 206 3.07 -12.99 1.37
N VAL A 207 2.11 -12.06 1.46
CA VAL A 207 1.69 -11.46 2.73
C VAL A 207 1.28 -12.55 3.72
N VAL A 208 0.40 -13.47 3.30
CA VAL A 208 -0.07 -14.57 4.16
C VAL A 208 1.10 -15.45 4.60
N ILE A 209 1.96 -15.88 3.67
CA ILE A 209 3.13 -16.71 3.97
C ILE A 209 4.03 -16.02 5.00
N LEU A 210 4.40 -14.76 4.77
CA LEU A 210 5.30 -14.04 5.68
C LEU A 210 4.67 -13.86 7.07
N LEU A 211 3.37 -13.58 7.15
CA LEU A 211 2.67 -13.45 8.43
C LEU A 211 2.62 -14.77 9.20
N LEU A 212 2.35 -15.90 8.52
CA LEU A 212 2.33 -17.23 9.14
C LEU A 212 3.73 -17.65 9.61
N LEU A 213 4.74 -17.43 8.78
CA LEU A 213 6.12 -17.77 9.12
C LEU A 213 6.64 -16.89 10.27
N ASP A 214 6.36 -15.60 10.27
CA ASP A 214 6.77 -14.70 11.37
C ASP A 214 6.03 -15.02 12.68
N ARG A 215 4.76 -15.44 12.61
CA ARG A 215 4.03 -15.91 13.79
C ARG A 215 4.64 -17.19 14.38
N ARG A 216 5.18 -18.07 13.53
CA ARG A 216 5.77 -19.34 13.98
C ARG A 216 7.21 -19.22 14.47
N PHE A 217 8.03 -18.44 13.77
CA PHE A 217 9.48 -18.40 13.98
C PHE A 217 9.98 -17.10 14.62
N HIS A 218 9.13 -16.07 14.74
CA HIS A 218 9.46 -14.78 15.33
C HIS A 218 10.78 -14.20 14.80
N PHE A 219 10.84 -13.97 13.49
CA PHE A 219 12.08 -13.55 12.85
C PHE A 219 12.56 -12.19 13.35
N ARG A 220 13.89 -12.09 13.42
CA ARG A 220 14.65 -10.88 13.79
C ARG A 220 15.84 -10.74 12.86
N ARG A 221 16.49 -9.58 12.92
CA ARG A 221 17.69 -9.24 12.14
C ARG A 221 17.44 -9.27 10.63
N ALA A 222 16.33 -8.67 10.20
CA ALA A 222 15.96 -8.58 8.78
C ALA A 222 15.76 -9.94 8.09
N ARG A 223 15.55 -11.02 8.85
CA ARG A 223 15.36 -12.36 8.28
C ARG A 223 14.00 -12.50 7.59
N LEU A 224 12.95 -11.88 8.12
CA LEU A 224 11.67 -11.86 7.42
C LEU A 224 11.75 -10.99 6.16
N PHE A 225 12.49 -9.88 6.23
CA PHE A 225 12.75 -9.06 5.06
C PHE A 225 13.53 -9.82 3.98
N ALA A 226 14.50 -10.66 4.36
CA ALA A 226 15.20 -11.52 3.43
C ALA A 226 14.27 -12.55 2.77
N LEU A 227 13.34 -13.15 3.52
CA LEU A 227 12.31 -14.02 2.94
C LEU A 227 11.37 -13.25 1.99
N TYR A 228 11.01 -12.02 2.34
CA TYR A 228 10.27 -11.13 1.45
C TYR A 228 11.02 -10.90 0.13
N ALA A 229 12.30 -10.52 0.20
CA ALA A 229 13.10 -10.27 -0.99
C ALA A 229 13.22 -11.53 -1.86
N ALA A 230 13.47 -12.69 -1.26
CA ALA A 230 13.51 -13.96 -1.97
C ALA A 230 12.16 -14.29 -2.64
N TYR A 231 11.06 -14.16 -1.91
CA TYR A 231 9.71 -14.42 -2.42
C TYR A 231 9.33 -13.48 -3.58
N TYR A 232 9.60 -12.19 -3.42
CA TYR A 232 9.34 -11.19 -4.44
C TYR A 232 10.14 -11.47 -5.72
N CYS A 233 11.44 -11.76 -5.58
CA CYS A 233 12.29 -12.10 -6.72
C CYS A 233 11.85 -13.38 -7.42
N LEU A 234 11.38 -14.39 -6.69
CA LEU A 234 10.83 -15.61 -7.30
C LEU A 234 9.62 -15.29 -8.18
N GLY A 235 8.69 -14.46 -7.68
CA GLY A 235 7.56 -13.96 -8.47
C GLY A 235 8.01 -13.17 -9.70
N ARG A 236 9.01 -12.30 -9.51
CA ARG A 236 9.50 -11.47 -10.60
C ARG A 236 10.10 -12.26 -11.76
N VAL A 237 10.82 -13.35 -11.51
CA VAL A 237 11.41 -14.14 -12.60
C VAL A 237 10.34 -14.62 -13.58
N TRP A 238 9.29 -15.30 -13.12
CA TRP A 238 8.32 -15.88 -14.06
C TRP A 238 7.33 -14.86 -14.62
N ILE A 239 6.94 -13.84 -13.85
CA ILE A 239 6.02 -12.80 -14.33
C ILE A 239 6.70 -11.90 -15.37
N GLU A 240 7.98 -11.56 -15.16
CA GLU A 240 8.73 -10.74 -16.11
C GLU A 240 8.96 -11.48 -17.44
N LEU A 241 8.98 -12.82 -17.43
CA LEU A 241 9.03 -13.63 -18.65
C LEU A 241 7.71 -13.64 -19.43
N LEU A 242 6.57 -13.33 -18.78
CA LEU A 242 5.27 -13.21 -19.44
C LEU A 242 5.06 -11.83 -20.07
N ARG A 243 5.80 -10.82 -19.62
CA ARG A 243 5.64 -9.44 -20.05
C ARG A 243 6.17 -9.22 -21.47
N ILE A 244 5.53 -8.29 -22.17
CA ILE A 244 5.85 -7.95 -23.57
C ILE A 244 6.32 -6.50 -23.75
N ASP A 245 6.34 -5.70 -22.69
CA ASP A 245 6.80 -4.31 -22.75
C ASP A 245 8.30 -4.19 -22.98
N ASP A 246 8.73 -3.05 -23.53
CA ASP A 246 10.13 -2.76 -23.75
C ASP A 246 10.91 -2.77 -22.44
N ALA A 247 11.96 -3.59 -22.40
CA ALA A 247 12.85 -3.71 -21.27
C ALA A 247 14.30 -3.85 -21.76
N GLU A 248 15.23 -3.35 -20.97
CA GLU A 248 16.66 -3.50 -21.26
C GLU A 248 17.06 -4.98 -21.21
N HIS A 249 17.68 -5.49 -22.27
CA HIS A 249 18.14 -6.87 -22.35
C HIS A 249 19.65 -6.95 -22.21
N ILE A 250 20.14 -7.89 -21.39
CA ILE A 250 21.57 -8.10 -21.16
C ILE A 250 21.89 -9.59 -21.32
N THR A 251 22.99 -9.88 -22.01
CA THR A 251 23.56 -11.23 -22.11
C THR A 251 24.55 -11.46 -20.99
N LEU A 252 24.23 -12.39 -20.08
CA LEU A 252 25.17 -12.89 -19.08
C LEU A 252 25.23 -14.41 -19.19
N PHE A 253 26.42 -14.98 -19.03
CA PHE A 253 26.64 -16.44 -19.07
C PHE A 253 26.07 -17.14 -20.32
N GLY A 254 26.02 -16.44 -21.46
CA GLY A 254 25.47 -16.97 -22.72
C GLY A 254 23.94 -16.94 -22.84
N VAL A 255 23.23 -16.35 -21.86
CA VAL A 255 21.76 -16.19 -21.89
C VAL A 255 21.40 -14.71 -21.97
N THR A 256 20.65 -14.32 -23.00
CA THR A 256 20.10 -12.97 -23.15
C THR A 256 18.70 -12.92 -22.56
N THR A 257 18.50 -12.08 -21.55
CA THR A 257 17.17 -11.85 -20.95
C THR A 257 17.07 -10.43 -20.39
N ARG A 258 15.88 -10.04 -19.93
CA ARG A 258 15.61 -8.73 -19.34
C ARG A 258 16.50 -8.50 -18.12
N LEU A 259 17.04 -7.28 -17.96
CA LEU A 259 17.87 -6.86 -16.84
C LEU A 259 17.20 -7.20 -15.49
N ASN A 260 15.88 -6.97 -15.38
CA ASN A 260 15.11 -7.26 -14.18
C ASN A 260 15.14 -8.73 -13.77
N VAL A 261 15.23 -9.66 -14.73
CA VAL A 261 15.34 -11.11 -14.46
C VAL A 261 16.69 -11.40 -13.82
N TRP A 262 17.78 -10.90 -14.40
CA TRP A 262 19.12 -11.03 -13.82
C TRP A 262 19.22 -10.43 -12.42
N THR A 263 18.74 -9.19 -12.24
CA THR A 263 18.73 -8.55 -10.93
C THR A 263 17.92 -9.36 -9.92
N SER A 264 16.78 -9.93 -10.33
CA SER A 264 15.98 -10.78 -9.44
C SER A 264 16.71 -12.05 -9.03
N ILE A 265 17.44 -12.70 -9.94
CA ILE A 265 18.25 -13.89 -9.62
C ILE A 265 19.36 -13.55 -8.61
N PHE A 266 20.11 -12.46 -8.83
CA PHE A 266 21.17 -12.06 -7.91
C PHE A 266 20.63 -11.67 -6.53
N VAL A 267 19.53 -10.90 -6.47
CA VAL A 267 18.90 -10.51 -5.22
C VAL A 267 18.31 -11.72 -4.49
N LEU A 268 17.72 -12.68 -5.21
CA LEU A 268 17.23 -13.94 -4.65
C LEU A 268 18.36 -14.70 -3.94
N ILE A 269 19.49 -14.90 -4.62
CA ILE A 269 20.65 -15.61 -4.05
C ILE A 269 21.18 -14.84 -2.82
N ALA A 270 21.36 -13.52 -2.94
CA ALA A 270 21.83 -12.69 -1.84
C ALA A 270 20.88 -12.74 -0.62
N ALA A 271 19.57 -12.71 -0.86
CA ALA A 271 18.55 -12.79 0.18
C ALA A 271 18.56 -14.15 0.90
N LEU A 272 18.68 -15.25 0.16
CA LEU A 272 18.77 -16.60 0.73
C LEU A 272 20.06 -16.79 1.55
N LEU A 273 21.21 -16.35 1.00
CA LEU A 273 22.48 -16.38 1.72
C LEU A 273 22.41 -15.56 3.01
N TYR A 274 21.86 -14.34 2.94
CA TYR A 274 21.66 -13.50 4.12
C TYR A 274 20.74 -14.19 5.14
N PHE A 275 19.62 -14.77 4.71
CA PHE A 275 18.69 -15.47 5.59
C PHE A 275 19.36 -16.61 6.37
N VAL A 276 20.21 -17.39 5.69
CA VAL A 276 20.96 -18.50 6.26
C VAL A 276 22.05 -18.01 7.22
N ILE A 277 22.88 -17.05 6.80
CA ILE A 277 23.96 -16.48 7.61
C ILE A 277 23.40 -15.80 8.87
N ALA A 278 22.34 -15.00 8.72
CA ALA A 278 21.67 -14.34 9.83
C ALA A 278 20.99 -15.35 10.79
N GLY A 279 20.63 -16.54 10.28
CA GLY A 279 20.09 -17.65 11.07
C GLY A 279 21.14 -18.35 11.95
N PHE A 280 22.39 -18.44 11.48
CA PHE A 280 23.49 -19.06 12.24
C PHE A 280 24.10 -18.14 13.30
N GLY A 281 23.92 -16.82 13.19
CA GLY A 281 24.39 -15.89 14.22
C GLY A 281 23.68 -16.13 15.54
N ARG A 282 24.40 -16.53 16.60
CA ARG A 282 23.83 -16.77 17.94
C ARG A 282 22.88 -15.63 18.33
N SER A 283 21.61 -15.96 18.58
CA SER A 283 20.66 -15.04 19.21
C SER A 283 21.19 -14.77 20.61
N LYS A 284 21.87 -13.64 20.83
CA LYS A 284 22.14 -13.19 22.20
C LYS A 284 20.75 -12.98 22.81
N ARG A 285 20.48 -13.63 23.94
CA ARG A 285 19.28 -13.36 24.76
C ARG A 285 19.08 -11.83 24.82
N GLY A 286 17.89 -11.36 24.44
CA GLY A 286 17.55 -9.93 24.43
C GLY A 286 17.73 -9.19 23.10
N ASP A 287 17.44 -9.77 21.93
CA ASP A 287 17.42 -8.99 20.68
C ASP A 287 16.21 -8.05 20.63
N THR A 288 16.35 -6.90 21.28
CA THR A 288 15.36 -5.81 21.36
C THR A 288 15.23 -5.08 20.02
N PRO A 289 14.09 -4.41 19.72
CA PRO A 289 14.01 -3.56 18.54
C PRO A 289 14.82 -2.26 18.68
N TYR A 290 15.32 -1.95 19.88
CA TYR A 290 16.04 -0.74 20.21
C TYR A 290 17.52 -0.80 19.83
N LEU A 291 18.10 0.37 19.57
CA LEU A 291 19.55 0.54 19.51
C LEU A 291 20.16 0.40 20.91
N LYS A 292 21.42 -0.01 20.98
CA LYS A 292 22.13 -0.16 22.26
C LYS A 292 22.12 1.16 23.03
N GLY A 293 21.67 1.12 24.29
CA GLY A 293 21.56 2.31 25.16
C GLY A 293 20.35 3.21 24.88
N ARG A 294 19.39 2.76 24.06
CA ARG A 294 18.11 3.44 23.82
C ARG A 294 16.91 2.62 24.30
N GLU A 295 17.17 1.57 25.05
CA GLU A 295 16.12 0.74 25.65
C GLU A 295 15.40 1.54 26.75
N PRO A 296 14.08 1.40 26.91
CA PRO A 296 13.37 2.03 28.02
C PRO A 296 13.95 1.55 29.35
N GLU A 297 14.12 2.46 30.30
CA GLU A 297 14.52 2.09 31.65
C GLU A 297 13.46 1.13 32.22
N PRO A 298 13.87 0.03 32.88
CA PRO A 298 12.90 -0.83 33.54
C PRO A 298 12.13 0.00 34.56
N GLU A 299 10.80 0.04 34.43
CA GLU A 299 9.93 0.61 35.46
C GLU A 299 10.34 0.00 36.80
N ALA A 300 10.79 0.84 37.72
CA ALA A 300 10.96 0.43 39.11
C ALA A 300 9.62 -0.15 39.57
N PRO A 301 9.60 -1.31 40.25
CA PRO A 301 8.34 -1.86 40.74
C PRO A 301 7.64 -0.78 41.55
N ALA A 302 6.41 -0.44 41.16
CA ALA A 302 5.60 0.50 41.90
C ALA A 302 5.58 0.03 43.35
N ASP A 303 6.16 0.82 44.25
CA ASP A 303 6.05 0.58 45.68
C ASP A 303 4.56 0.45 45.99
N SER A 304 4.16 -0.75 46.35
CA SER A 304 2.87 -1.02 46.94
C SER A 304 2.85 -0.31 48.28
N HIS A 305 2.45 0.97 48.27
CA HIS A 305 1.93 1.63 49.45
C HIS A 305 0.63 0.90 49.82
N GLU A 306 0.77 -0.18 50.59
CA GLU A 306 -0.31 -0.64 51.46
C GLU A 306 -0.61 0.53 52.41
N PRO A 307 -1.86 1.03 52.48
CA PRO A 307 -2.20 2.00 53.50
C PRO A 307 -2.18 1.27 54.85
N GLU A 308 -1.17 1.58 55.67
CA GLU A 308 -1.11 1.19 57.07
C GLU A 308 -2.32 1.82 57.78
N VAL A 309 -3.34 1.01 58.06
CA VAL A 309 -4.47 1.42 58.88
C VAL A 309 -4.00 1.43 60.33
N THR A 310 -3.58 2.60 60.79
CA THR A 310 -3.34 2.86 62.21
C THR A 310 -4.67 2.83 62.95
N ILE A 311 -4.94 1.76 63.68
CA ILE A 311 -6.02 1.70 64.66
C ILE A 311 -5.63 2.60 65.83
N GLN A 312 -6.38 3.69 66.02
CA GLN A 312 -6.24 4.56 67.18
C GLN A 312 -7.30 4.14 68.20
N ASP A 313 -6.86 3.44 69.25
CA ASP A 313 -7.68 3.09 70.40
C ASP A 313 -8.12 4.37 71.14
N ALA A 314 -9.42 4.54 71.31
CA ALA A 314 -10.01 5.50 72.22
C ALA A 314 -10.82 4.73 73.28
N GLU A 315 -10.25 4.63 74.47
CA GLU A 315 -10.94 4.20 75.69
C GLU A 315 -12.03 5.23 76.08
N GLY A 316 -13.19 4.75 76.54
CA GLY A 316 -14.25 5.64 77.01
C GLY A 316 -15.58 4.97 77.42
N SER A 317 -15.52 4.18 78.50
CA SER A 317 -16.57 3.87 79.48
C SER A 317 -18.08 4.02 79.20
N VAL A 318 -18.80 2.90 79.36
CA VAL A 318 -20.01 2.66 80.18
C VAL A 318 -21.31 3.47 79.89
N SER A 319 -22.38 2.79 79.44
CA SER A 319 -23.61 2.55 80.23
C SER A 319 -24.82 2.11 79.40
N ASP A 320 -25.54 1.17 79.99
CA ASP A 320 -26.82 0.51 79.73
C ASP A 320 -28.03 1.36 79.26
N GLY A 321 -28.98 0.74 78.56
CA GLY A 321 -30.33 1.26 78.30
C GLY A 321 -31.00 0.82 76.99
N GLY A 322 -31.93 -0.15 77.04
CA GLY A 322 -32.78 -0.58 75.91
C GLY A 322 -33.94 0.39 75.53
N PRO A 323 -35.03 -0.10 74.92
CA PRO A 323 -35.28 -0.10 73.47
C PRO A 323 -36.45 0.83 73.02
N ARG A 324 -36.51 1.19 71.71
CA ARG A 324 -37.72 1.29 70.83
C ARG A 324 -37.58 2.30 69.68
N GLY A 325 -37.92 1.85 68.47
CA GLY A 325 -38.98 2.47 67.66
C GLY A 325 -38.61 3.33 66.44
N SER A 326 -39.00 2.83 65.24
CA SER A 326 -39.53 3.54 64.05
C SER A 326 -38.61 4.60 63.37
N VAL A 327 -38.45 4.74 62.06
CA VAL A 327 -39.46 4.84 60.99
C VAL A 327 -38.77 4.68 59.62
N ALA A 328 -39.55 4.18 58.65
CA ALA A 328 -39.56 4.50 57.20
C ALA A 328 -38.33 4.21 56.32
N ALA A 329 -38.49 3.15 55.52
CA ALA A 329 -37.92 3.03 54.18
C ALA A 329 -38.79 3.80 53.17
N THR A 330 -38.16 4.42 52.17
CA THR A 330 -38.82 4.86 50.93
C THR A 330 -37.90 4.57 49.73
N PRO A 331 -38.46 4.11 48.58
CA PRO A 331 -37.72 3.73 47.38
C PRO A 331 -37.64 4.90 46.37
N SER A 332 -36.90 4.72 45.26
CA SER A 332 -36.95 5.62 44.11
C SER A 332 -37.42 4.86 42.86
N ASP A 333 -38.55 5.33 42.32
CA ASP A 333 -39.19 5.06 41.02
C ASP A 333 -38.20 5.31 39.85
N ALA A 334 -38.19 4.66 38.68
CA ALA A 334 -39.20 4.13 37.75
C ALA A 334 -39.88 5.18 36.83
N ALA A 335 -39.47 5.12 35.54
CA ALA A 335 -40.18 5.39 34.25
C ALA A 335 -40.92 6.73 34.04
N THR A 336 -40.99 7.33 32.85
CA THR A 336 -41.69 6.88 31.61
C THR A 336 -41.38 7.91 30.49
N ASP A 337 -41.02 7.49 29.27
CA ASP A 337 -41.89 7.31 28.08
C ASP A 337 -42.69 8.55 27.64
N ASP A 338 -42.49 9.02 26.40
CA ASP A 338 -43.40 8.72 25.27
C ASP A 338 -43.03 9.49 23.98
N ASP A 339 -43.02 8.76 22.87
CA ASP A 339 -43.11 9.18 21.46
C ASP A 339 -44.61 9.39 21.11
N PRO A 340 -45.08 10.06 20.01
CA PRO A 340 -45.05 9.43 18.67
C PRO A 340 -45.18 10.32 17.39
N ALA A 341 -44.78 9.72 16.26
CA ALA A 341 -45.45 9.61 14.93
C ALA A 341 -45.61 10.78 13.90
N ALA A 342 -44.97 10.56 12.74
CA ALA A 342 -45.45 10.51 11.33
C ALA A 342 -46.36 11.58 10.67
N ALA A 343 -45.92 12.13 9.51
CA ALA A 343 -46.67 12.20 8.22
C ALA A 343 -45.89 13.01 7.12
N GLN A 344 -45.87 12.50 5.88
CA GLN A 344 -45.69 13.23 4.59
C GLN A 344 -47.07 13.32 3.88
N PRO A 345 -47.28 13.86 2.64
CA PRO A 345 -46.51 14.75 1.74
C PRO A 345 -47.35 15.95 1.21
N GLU A 346 -46.81 16.86 0.37
CA GLU A 346 -47.59 17.53 -0.70
C GLU A 346 -46.73 18.29 -1.73
N ALA A 347 -47.21 18.30 -2.98
CA ALA A 347 -46.66 18.92 -4.18
C ALA A 347 -47.50 20.15 -4.59
N ASP A 348 -46.96 21.03 -5.45
CA ASP A 348 -47.44 21.29 -6.83
C ASP A 348 -47.07 22.70 -7.36
N ALA A 349 -47.09 22.82 -8.70
CA ALA A 349 -47.28 24.00 -9.56
C ALA A 349 -46.11 24.43 -10.48
N THR A 350 -46.20 23.99 -11.74
CA THR A 350 -45.74 24.69 -12.96
C THR A 350 -46.94 25.47 -13.56
N PRO A 351 -46.79 26.43 -14.50
CA PRO A 351 -46.92 26.08 -15.93
C PRO A 351 -46.20 26.97 -17.01
N GLN A 352 -45.78 26.30 -18.09
CA GLN A 352 -45.87 26.57 -19.55
C GLN A 352 -45.61 27.96 -20.21
N SER A 353 -44.79 27.95 -21.29
CA SER A 353 -45.21 28.17 -22.72
C SER A 353 -43.99 27.90 -23.66
N ALA A 354 -44.06 26.97 -24.64
CA ALA A 354 -44.45 27.09 -26.07
C ALA A 354 -43.27 27.41 -27.04
N GLY A 355 -43.03 26.52 -28.02
CA GLY A 355 -42.03 26.64 -29.13
C GLY A 355 -42.50 27.56 -30.29
N PRO A 356 -42.07 27.41 -31.58
CA PRO A 356 -41.36 26.29 -32.23
C PRO A 356 -40.30 26.66 -33.34
N GLU A 357 -39.69 25.61 -33.93
CA GLU A 357 -39.36 25.37 -35.37
C GLU A 357 -38.27 26.07 -36.22
N ALA A 358 -37.76 25.25 -37.17
CA ALA A 358 -37.18 25.50 -38.51
C ALA A 358 -35.69 25.95 -38.60
N SER A 359 -34.73 25.17 -39.11
CA SER A 359 -34.48 24.57 -40.46
C SER A 359 -33.50 25.39 -41.31
N SER A 360 -32.55 24.70 -41.98
CA SER A 360 -31.89 24.97 -43.29
C SER A 360 -30.35 24.95 -43.22
N SER A 361 -29.69 23.95 -43.85
CA SER A 361 -28.89 24.04 -45.11
C SER A 361 -27.54 24.76 -44.94
N SER A 362 -26.39 24.42 -45.53
CA SER A 362 -25.97 23.74 -46.76
C SER A 362 -24.43 23.73 -46.74
N THR A 363 -23.77 22.65 -47.18
CA THR A 363 -22.83 22.57 -48.32
C THR A 363 -21.45 23.26 -48.17
N ASP A 364 -20.40 22.48 -48.46
CA ASP A 364 -19.11 22.80 -49.12
C ASP A 364 -18.02 21.91 -48.49
N GLN A 365 -17.59 20.80 -49.09
CA GLN A 365 -16.87 20.60 -50.35
C GLN A 365 -15.43 21.17 -50.34
N GLU A 366 -14.48 20.27 -50.62
CA GLU A 366 -13.18 20.47 -51.26
C GLU A 366 -11.95 21.00 -50.49
N SER A 367 -11.00 20.05 -50.34
CA SER A 367 -9.63 20.11 -50.88
C SER A 367 -8.62 21.09 -50.26
N ARG A 368 -7.50 20.56 -49.76
CA ARG A 368 -6.21 20.47 -50.47
C ARG A 368 -5.05 20.14 -49.52
N ASN A 369 -4.22 19.22 -50.01
CA ASN A 369 -2.83 18.87 -49.68
C ASN A 369 -2.53 18.14 -48.38
#